data_AF-A0A8N4EXT0-F1
#
_entry.id   AF-A0A8N4EXT0-F1
#
_cell.length_a   1.000
_cell.length_b   1.000
_cell.length_c   1.000
_cell.angle_alpha   90.00
_cell.angle_beta   90.00
_cell.angle_gamma   90.00
#
_symmetry.space_group_name_H-M   'P 1'
#
loop_
_entity.id
_entity.type
_entity.pdbx_description
1 polymer ?
#
loop_
_entity_poly.entity_id
_entity_poly.type
_entity_poly.pdbx_seq_one_letter_code
_entity_poly.pdbx_strand_id
1 'polypeptide(L)'
;MALRYPLAPYLFFSLAFVPLYAAACDNSTTGDSQPHHCEKIMNQIDACWRCDPGWASNRKLLADCAVGFGKGALGGKNGTIYTVTDPSDNATNPKPGTLRYGAIQTQPLWIVFKKDMVIRLESELFMNSFKTIDGRGAKVAIADGPCIRIQQVNHIIIHGLGIHNCTRGRLGMVRISPTVVEHWGGHEGDAITIFASSHVWIDHCNLSHSTDGLIDVVHGSTAVTISNNFFSDHDKVMLLGHKDGFDADKVMKVTIVFNHFGPNLVQRMPRVRTGYAHVASNRYDGWELYAIGGSSNPTILSEGNYYHALDNPQTKECLLSKAKSTHFPPQHDCVNLQTLPQLKTSVSVSTYWVLQQVDAGFSALEQTFGSMSHFFPLGSLAARKRLLLGGAAVKSS
;
A
#
# COMPACT_ATOMS: atom_id res chain seq x y z
N MET A 1 53.99 2.42 -34.16
CA MET A 1 54.66 3.01 -35.34
C MET A 1 53.56 3.58 -36.23
N ALA A 2 53.16 4.83 -36.01
CA ALA A 2 53.62 6.06 -36.68
C ALA A 2 53.04 6.19 -38.11
N LEU A 3 51.95 6.95 -38.33
CA LEU A 3 51.83 8.43 -38.50
C LEU A 3 52.12 8.90 -39.94
N ARG A 4 51.15 9.61 -40.54
CA ARG A 4 51.32 11.03 -40.96
C ARG A 4 50.01 11.69 -41.43
N TYR A 5 49.82 12.90 -40.91
CA TYR A 5 48.82 13.95 -41.19
C TYR A 5 49.14 14.78 -42.45
N PRO A 6 48.27 15.73 -42.85
CA PRO A 6 48.46 17.17 -42.48
C PRO A 6 47.15 17.84 -41.95
N LEU A 7 47.16 18.66 -40.86
CA LEU A 7 47.41 20.13 -40.71
C LEU A 7 46.33 21.03 -41.38
N ALA A 8 45.27 21.50 -40.67
CA ALA A 8 45.10 22.77 -39.87
C ALA A 8 44.88 24.05 -40.74
N PRO A 9 44.38 25.23 -40.25
CA PRO A 9 43.71 25.65 -38.99
C PRO A 9 42.37 26.44 -39.27
N TYR A 10 41.50 26.90 -38.36
CA TYR A 10 41.63 28.04 -37.43
C TYR A 10 40.39 28.11 -36.50
N LEU A 11 40.63 28.37 -35.21
CA LEU A 11 39.65 28.74 -34.20
C LEU A 11 39.62 30.26 -34.05
N PHE A 12 38.43 30.87 -34.15
CA PHE A 12 38.16 32.22 -33.66
C PHE A 12 37.11 32.15 -32.54
N PHE A 13 37.47 32.74 -31.42
CA PHE A 13 36.61 33.02 -30.28
C PHE A 13 35.48 33.98 -30.67
N SER A 14 34.24 33.68 -30.27
CA SER A 14 33.17 34.66 -30.17
C SER A 14 32.28 34.30 -28.99
N LEU A 15 32.38 35.10 -27.93
CA LEU A 15 31.43 35.17 -26.82
C LEU A 15 30.12 35.75 -27.36
N ALA A 16 29.07 34.95 -27.44
CA ALA A 16 27.72 35.43 -27.64
C ALA A 16 26.85 35.03 -26.44
N PHE A 17 26.43 36.06 -25.70
CA PHE A 17 25.40 36.02 -24.68
C PHE A 17 24.17 35.24 -25.17
N VAL A 18 23.73 34.24 -24.42
CA VAL A 18 22.39 33.65 -24.57
C VAL A 18 21.42 34.58 -23.82
N PRO A 19 20.48 35.27 -24.50
CA PRO A 19 19.43 35.98 -23.80
C PRO A 19 18.42 34.95 -23.28
N LEU A 20 18.10 35.08 -22.00
CA LEU A 20 16.99 34.40 -21.34
C LEU A 20 15.69 34.91 -21.98
N TYR A 21 15.18 34.23 -23.00
CA TYR A 21 13.82 34.48 -23.48
C TYR A 21 12.84 33.63 -22.66
N ALA A 22 12.07 34.32 -21.82
CA ALA A 22 10.84 33.82 -21.26
C ALA A 22 9.90 33.41 -22.41
N ALA A 23 9.60 32.12 -22.51
CA ALA A 23 8.54 31.64 -23.38
C ALA A 23 7.20 32.06 -22.76
N ALA A 24 6.58 33.05 -23.39
CA ALA A 24 5.22 33.46 -23.14
C ALA A 24 4.26 32.28 -23.43
N CYS A 25 3.23 32.14 -22.60
CA CYS A 25 2.11 31.24 -22.85
C CYS A 25 1.38 31.67 -24.12
N ASP A 26 1.56 30.92 -25.21
CA ASP A 26 0.73 31.06 -26.40
C ASP A 26 -0.61 30.34 -26.16
N ASN A 27 -1.66 31.14 -26.18
CA ASN A 27 -3.04 30.73 -25.97
C ASN A 27 -3.64 30.38 -27.34
N SER A 28 -3.41 29.15 -27.82
CA SER A 28 -4.08 28.64 -29.02
C SER A 28 -5.11 27.58 -28.63
N THR A 29 -6.37 27.99 -28.70
CA THR A 29 -7.55 27.13 -28.61
C THR A 29 -7.56 26.11 -29.75
N THR A 30 -7.18 24.88 -29.46
CA THR A 30 -7.61 23.68 -30.17
C THR A 30 -8.40 22.84 -29.17
N GLY A 31 -9.56 22.34 -29.60
CA GLY A 31 -10.59 21.76 -28.74
C GLY A 31 -10.11 20.56 -27.94
N ASP A 32 -9.65 20.82 -26.71
CA ASP A 32 -9.39 19.82 -25.70
C ASP A 32 -10.65 19.70 -24.85
N SER A 33 -11.28 18.53 -24.87
CA SER A 33 -12.40 18.21 -23.99
C SER A 33 -11.91 18.37 -22.55
N GLN A 34 -12.34 19.46 -21.91
CA GLN A 34 -12.06 19.73 -20.50
C GLN A 34 -12.25 18.44 -19.69
N PRO A 35 -11.25 17.97 -18.92
CA PRO A 35 -11.43 16.81 -18.07
C PRO A 35 -12.59 17.13 -17.14
N HIS A 36 -13.63 16.28 -17.16
CA HIS A 36 -14.83 16.46 -16.36
C HIS A 36 -14.43 16.76 -14.91
N HIS A 37 -14.58 18.02 -14.50
CA HIS A 37 -14.16 18.47 -13.19
C HIS A 37 -15.06 17.80 -12.16
N CYS A 38 -14.48 16.99 -11.29
CA CYS A 38 -15.22 16.39 -10.22
C CYS A 38 -15.63 17.47 -9.21
N GLU A 39 -16.93 17.67 -9.02
CA GLU A 39 -17.44 18.69 -8.10
C GLU A 39 -17.18 18.33 -6.62
N LYS A 40 -16.91 17.06 -6.32
CA LYS A 40 -16.64 16.57 -4.96
C LYS A 40 -15.14 16.36 -4.75
N ILE A 41 -14.64 16.83 -3.61
CA ILE A 41 -13.30 16.48 -3.12
C ILE A 41 -13.29 14.97 -2.86
N MET A 42 -12.51 14.23 -3.64
CA MET A 42 -12.32 12.79 -3.53
C MET A 42 -10.83 12.46 -3.51
N ASN A 43 -10.49 11.30 -2.96
CA ASN A 43 -9.12 10.80 -3.08
C ASN A 43 -8.80 10.40 -4.54
N GLN A 44 -7.51 10.22 -4.84
CA GLN A 44 -7.02 9.94 -6.20
C GLN A 44 -7.64 8.69 -6.85
N ILE A 45 -7.96 7.65 -6.07
CA ILE A 45 -8.56 6.41 -6.60
C ILE A 45 -9.99 6.70 -7.03
N ASP A 46 -10.79 7.28 -6.14
CA ASP A 46 -12.19 7.58 -6.42
C ASP A 46 -12.34 8.66 -7.50
N ALA A 47 -11.48 9.68 -7.53
CA ALA A 47 -11.48 10.70 -8.57
C ALA A 47 -11.22 10.12 -9.98
N CYS A 48 -10.47 9.03 -10.10
CA CYS A 48 -10.15 8.41 -11.38
C CYS A 48 -11.37 7.78 -12.08
N TRP A 49 -12.34 7.22 -11.34
CA TRP A 49 -13.49 6.53 -11.95
C TRP A 49 -14.86 7.10 -11.57
N ARG A 50 -15.03 7.69 -10.37
CA ARG A 50 -16.34 8.22 -9.94
C ARG A 50 -16.74 9.50 -10.66
N CYS A 51 -15.77 10.19 -11.26
CA CYS A 51 -16.01 11.40 -12.03
C CYS A 51 -16.54 11.10 -13.44
N ASP A 52 -16.51 9.84 -13.88
CA ASP A 52 -17.17 9.41 -15.12
C ASP A 52 -18.69 9.27 -14.88
N PRO A 53 -19.55 10.15 -15.43
CA PRO A 53 -21.00 10.01 -15.30
C PRO A 53 -21.51 8.71 -15.96
N GLY A 54 -20.72 8.13 -16.87
CA GLY A 54 -20.97 6.87 -17.55
C GLY A 54 -20.30 5.65 -16.90
N TRP A 55 -19.84 5.73 -15.63
CA TRP A 55 -19.11 4.62 -14.98
C TRP A 55 -19.83 3.27 -15.07
N ALA A 56 -21.17 3.25 -15.10
CA ALA A 56 -21.96 2.03 -15.19
C ALA A 56 -21.83 1.34 -16.57
N SER A 57 -21.63 2.12 -17.63
CA SER A 57 -21.31 1.64 -18.98
C SER A 57 -19.82 1.35 -19.13
N ASN A 58 -18.97 2.09 -18.41
CA ASN A 58 -17.51 1.97 -18.42
C ASN A 58 -16.97 1.26 -17.18
N ARG A 59 -17.68 0.26 -16.64
CA ARG A 59 -17.37 -0.38 -15.33
C ARG A 59 -15.90 -0.76 -15.17
N LYS A 60 -15.31 -1.26 -16.25
CA LYS A 60 -13.96 -1.78 -16.31
C LYS A 60 -12.87 -0.72 -16.21
N LEU A 61 -13.20 0.57 -16.41
CA LEU A 61 -12.28 1.69 -16.19
C LEU A 61 -11.74 1.71 -14.75
N LEU A 62 -12.53 1.21 -13.79
CA LEU A 62 -12.09 1.05 -12.39
C LEU A 62 -10.72 0.37 -12.28
N ALA A 63 -10.43 -0.65 -13.10
CA ALA A 63 -9.18 -1.40 -13.03
C ALA A 63 -7.91 -0.57 -13.36
N ASP A 64 -8.08 0.63 -13.93
CA ASP A 64 -6.97 1.57 -14.20
C ASP A 64 -6.72 2.56 -13.06
N CYS A 65 -7.55 2.54 -12.02
CA CYS A 65 -7.53 3.52 -10.94
C CYS A 65 -6.80 3.07 -9.67
N ALA A 66 -6.32 1.83 -9.63
CA ALA A 66 -5.56 1.31 -8.51
C ALA A 66 -4.22 2.06 -8.35
N VAL A 67 -3.88 2.38 -7.11
CA VAL A 67 -2.58 2.97 -6.75
C VAL A 67 -1.77 2.02 -5.86
N GLY A 68 -0.56 2.41 -5.47
CA GLY A 68 0.28 1.62 -4.58
C GLY A 68 0.87 0.36 -5.23
N PHE A 69 1.24 -0.61 -4.42
CA PHE A 69 1.88 -1.84 -4.91
C PHE A 69 0.93 -2.74 -5.71
N GLY A 70 -0.37 -2.70 -5.43
CA GLY A 70 -1.41 -3.43 -6.16
C GLY A 70 -1.87 -2.77 -7.46
N LYS A 71 -1.27 -1.65 -7.91
CA LYS A 71 -1.67 -0.93 -9.13
C LYS A 71 -1.72 -1.77 -10.42
N GLY A 72 -1.01 -2.90 -10.46
CA GLY A 72 -1.00 -3.83 -11.59
C GLY A 72 -2.13 -4.87 -11.57
N ALA A 73 -3.06 -4.80 -10.60
CA ALA A 73 -4.22 -5.68 -10.54
C ALA A 73 -5.18 -5.38 -11.71
N LEU A 74 -5.11 -6.18 -12.77
CA LEU A 74 -5.97 -6.02 -13.94
C LEU A 74 -7.40 -6.54 -13.70
N GLY A 75 -7.58 -7.43 -12.72
CA GLY A 75 -8.83 -8.13 -12.49
C GLY A 75 -9.33 -8.81 -13.77
N GLY A 76 -10.64 -8.73 -13.99
CA GLY A 76 -11.31 -9.22 -15.19
C GLY A 76 -11.42 -8.21 -16.34
N LYS A 77 -10.60 -7.14 -16.37
CA LYS A 77 -10.74 -6.01 -17.32
C LYS A 77 -10.92 -6.48 -18.77
N ASN A 78 -10.07 -7.41 -19.21
CA ASN A 78 -10.05 -7.92 -20.58
C ASN A 78 -11.02 -9.09 -20.83
N GLY A 79 -11.85 -9.43 -19.84
CA GLY A 79 -12.80 -10.53 -19.88
C GLY A 79 -14.20 -10.13 -20.37
N THR A 80 -15.14 -11.05 -20.38
CA THR A 80 -16.57 -10.71 -20.52
C THR A 80 -17.18 -10.37 -19.17
N ILE A 81 -18.33 -9.69 -19.20
CA ILE A 81 -19.13 -9.49 -17.97
C ILE A 81 -19.88 -10.79 -17.68
N TYR A 82 -19.74 -11.30 -16.46
CA TYR A 82 -20.51 -12.41 -15.94
C TYR A 82 -21.47 -11.90 -14.87
N THR A 83 -22.77 -12.15 -15.04
CA THR A 83 -23.78 -11.65 -14.09
C THR A 83 -24.25 -12.77 -13.17
N VAL A 84 -24.03 -12.60 -11.87
CA VAL A 84 -24.61 -13.45 -10.83
C VAL A 84 -26.10 -13.16 -10.73
N THR A 85 -26.89 -14.20 -10.92
CA THR A 85 -28.36 -14.17 -10.90
C THR A 85 -28.95 -15.02 -9.78
N ASP A 86 -28.14 -15.92 -9.21
CA ASP A 86 -28.53 -16.86 -8.17
C ASP A 86 -27.57 -16.77 -6.97
N PRO A 87 -28.06 -16.45 -5.76
CA PRO A 87 -27.23 -16.33 -4.56
C PRO A 87 -26.89 -17.67 -3.91
N SER A 88 -27.43 -18.80 -4.39
CA SER A 88 -27.08 -20.12 -3.87
C SER A 88 -25.62 -20.47 -4.16
N ASP A 89 -25.04 -21.29 -3.29
CA ASP A 89 -23.73 -21.87 -3.47
C ASP A 89 -23.83 -23.40 -3.46
N ASN A 90 -22.98 -24.05 -4.26
CA ASN A 90 -22.71 -25.47 -4.14
C ASN A 90 -21.20 -25.62 -4.24
N ALA A 91 -20.55 -26.03 -3.14
CA ALA A 91 -19.10 -26.05 -3.06
C ALA A 91 -18.45 -26.97 -4.12
N THR A 92 -19.14 -28.02 -4.56
CA THR A 92 -18.58 -29.07 -5.45
C THR A 92 -19.07 -28.98 -6.89
N ASN A 93 -20.29 -28.54 -7.12
CA ASN A 93 -20.93 -28.48 -8.42
C ASN A 93 -21.69 -27.14 -8.59
N PRO A 94 -20.97 -26.00 -8.62
CA PRO A 94 -21.59 -24.71 -8.80
C PRO A 94 -22.23 -24.63 -10.20
N LYS A 95 -23.45 -24.11 -10.27
CA LYS A 95 -24.19 -23.96 -11.53
C LYS A 95 -23.98 -22.57 -12.15
N PRO A 96 -24.08 -22.44 -13.49
CA PRO A 96 -24.09 -21.12 -14.15
C PRO A 96 -25.12 -20.18 -13.51
N GLY A 97 -24.75 -18.91 -13.37
CA GLY A 97 -25.54 -17.89 -12.66
C GLY A 97 -25.15 -17.70 -11.19
N THR A 98 -24.39 -18.62 -10.58
CA THR A 98 -23.87 -18.47 -9.20
C THR A 98 -22.52 -17.75 -9.17
N LEU A 99 -22.16 -17.18 -8.02
CA LEU A 99 -20.86 -16.53 -7.82
C LEU A 99 -19.71 -17.52 -7.99
N ARG A 100 -19.77 -18.69 -7.34
CA ARG A 100 -18.71 -19.72 -7.41
C ARG A 100 -18.44 -20.17 -8.83
N TYR A 101 -19.49 -20.38 -9.64
CA TYR A 101 -19.30 -20.76 -11.03
C TYR A 101 -18.49 -19.71 -11.80
N GLY A 102 -18.81 -18.42 -11.65
CA GLY A 102 -18.07 -17.34 -12.31
C GLY A 102 -16.63 -17.21 -11.80
N ALA A 103 -16.43 -17.31 -10.49
CA ALA A 103 -15.13 -17.13 -9.85
C ALA A 103 -14.07 -18.15 -10.31
N ILE A 104 -14.47 -19.40 -10.52
CA ILE A 104 -13.54 -20.48 -10.89
C ILE A 104 -13.24 -20.56 -12.40
N GLN A 105 -13.87 -19.76 -13.26
CA GLN A 105 -13.61 -19.86 -14.70
C GLN A 105 -12.17 -19.52 -15.05
N THR A 106 -11.60 -20.19 -16.05
CA THR A 106 -10.21 -19.93 -16.48
C THR A 106 -10.06 -18.58 -17.19
N GLN A 107 -11.08 -18.19 -17.95
CA GLN A 107 -11.05 -16.93 -18.69
C GLN A 107 -11.17 -15.72 -17.76
N PRO A 108 -10.61 -14.56 -18.12
CA PRO A 108 -10.85 -13.33 -17.40
C PRO A 108 -12.35 -13.03 -17.32
N LEU A 109 -12.85 -12.64 -16.14
CA LEU A 109 -14.26 -12.28 -15.96
C LEU A 109 -14.44 -11.07 -15.04
N TRP A 110 -15.29 -10.14 -15.50
CA TRP A 110 -15.80 -9.06 -14.67
C TRP A 110 -17.17 -9.47 -14.11
N ILE A 111 -17.17 -9.92 -12.85
CA ILE A 111 -18.34 -10.49 -12.18
C ILE A 111 -19.16 -9.36 -11.55
N VAL A 112 -20.43 -9.26 -11.94
CA VAL A 112 -21.41 -8.28 -11.42
C VAL A 112 -22.64 -9.01 -10.88
N PHE A 113 -23.53 -8.28 -10.21
CA PHE A 113 -24.72 -8.85 -9.57
C PHE A 113 -26.00 -8.24 -10.15
N LYS A 114 -26.98 -9.09 -10.46
CA LYS A 114 -28.24 -8.65 -11.07
C LYS A 114 -29.13 -7.83 -10.13
N LYS A 115 -29.02 -8.07 -8.83
CA LYS A 115 -29.84 -7.47 -7.76
C LYS A 115 -29.10 -7.59 -6.43
N ASP A 116 -29.65 -6.96 -5.41
CA ASP A 116 -29.23 -7.14 -4.02
C ASP A 116 -29.27 -8.62 -3.63
N MET A 117 -28.21 -9.09 -2.96
CA MET A 117 -28.04 -10.51 -2.59
C MET A 117 -27.21 -10.65 -1.32
N VAL A 118 -27.60 -11.60 -0.48
CA VAL A 118 -26.74 -12.17 0.56
C VAL A 118 -26.35 -13.57 0.10
N ILE A 119 -25.06 -13.81 -0.03
CA ILE A 119 -24.48 -15.07 -0.52
C ILE A 119 -23.83 -15.76 0.66
N ARG A 120 -24.44 -16.86 1.09
CA ARG A 120 -23.89 -17.74 2.09
C ARG A 120 -23.14 -18.87 1.39
N LEU A 121 -21.82 -18.85 1.47
CA LEU A 121 -21.00 -19.88 0.86
C LEU A 121 -21.02 -21.16 1.71
N GLU A 122 -20.96 -22.32 1.06
CA GLU A 122 -20.85 -23.62 1.74
C GLU A 122 -19.41 -23.91 2.18
N SER A 123 -18.43 -23.35 1.48
CA SER A 123 -16.98 -23.43 1.74
C SER A 123 -16.29 -22.17 1.20
N GLU A 124 -14.99 -21.99 1.47
CA GLU A 124 -14.23 -20.85 0.93
C GLU A 124 -14.45 -20.70 -0.58
N LEU A 125 -14.66 -19.46 -1.02
CA LEU A 125 -14.72 -19.13 -2.44
C LEU A 125 -13.30 -19.02 -2.99
N PHE A 126 -12.85 -20.10 -3.62
CA PHE A 126 -11.68 -20.08 -4.50
C PHE A 126 -12.04 -19.41 -5.82
N MET A 127 -11.03 -18.84 -6.45
CA MET A 127 -11.14 -18.21 -7.76
C MET A 127 -9.86 -18.40 -8.56
N ASN A 128 -9.98 -18.38 -9.88
CA ASN A 128 -8.84 -18.34 -10.78
C ASN A 128 -8.33 -16.90 -10.98
N SER A 129 -7.15 -16.75 -11.59
CA SER A 129 -6.61 -15.43 -11.97
C SER A 129 -7.56 -14.61 -12.85
N PHE A 130 -7.29 -13.30 -12.92
CA PHE A 130 -8.01 -12.35 -13.78
C PHE A 130 -9.50 -12.26 -13.47
N LYS A 131 -9.84 -12.03 -12.20
CA LYS A 131 -11.23 -11.87 -11.75
C LYS A 131 -11.41 -10.50 -11.12
N THR A 132 -12.51 -9.87 -11.49
CA THR A 132 -13.07 -8.76 -10.71
C THR A 132 -14.39 -9.22 -10.13
N ILE A 133 -14.60 -9.06 -8.83
CA ILE A 133 -15.92 -9.15 -8.20
C ILE A 133 -16.35 -7.72 -7.87
N ASP A 134 -17.31 -7.20 -8.63
CA ASP A 134 -17.78 -5.80 -8.60
C ASP A 134 -19.21 -5.72 -8.08
N GLY A 135 -19.37 -5.28 -6.83
CA GLY A 135 -20.66 -5.08 -6.17
C GLY A 135 -21.40 -3.82 -6.62
N ARG A 136 -20.82 -2.92 -7.42
CA ARG A 136 -21.49 -1.65 -7.75
C ARG A 136 -22.82 -1.87 -8.47
N GLY A 137 -23.86 -1.17 -7.99
CA GLY A 137 -25.22 -1.25 -8.53
C GLY A 137 -26.12 -2.27 -7.83
N ALA A 138 -25.59 -3.02 -6.85
CA ALA A 138 -26.37 -3.89 -5.98
C ALA A 138 -25.79 -3.87 -4.55
N LYS A 139 -26.62 -4.14 -3.53
CA LYS A 139 -26.14 -4.41 -2.17
C LYS A 139 -25.81 -5.89 -2.07
N VAL A 140 -24.53 -6.21 -2.08
CA VAL A 140 -24.05 -7.60 -2.07
C VAL A 140 -23.28 -7.87 -0.80
N ALA A 141 -23.70 -8.90 -0.08
CA ALA A 141 -23.00 -9.40 1.10
C ALA A 141 -22.55 -10.85 0.90
N ILE A 142 -21.31 -11.17 1.26
CA ILE A 142 -20.85 -12.54 1.50
C ILE A 142 -20.83 -12.72 3.01
N ALA A 143 -21.74 -13.55 3.53
CA ALA A 143 -21.99 -13.59 4.96
C ALA A 143 -22.52 -14.93 5.49
N ASP A 144 -22.42 -15.08 6.82
CA ASP A 144 -23.00 -16.18 7.61
C ASP A 144 -22.49 -17.58 7.20
N GLY A 145 -21.26 -17.63 6.69
CA GLY A 145 -20.58 -18.84 6.24
C GLY A 145 -19.10 -18.56 6.00
N PRO A 146 -18.35 -19.52 5.44
CA PRO A 146 -17.04 -19.27 4.84
C PRO A 146 -17.03 -18.08 3.88
N CYS A 147 -15.88 -17.44 3.71
CA CYS A 147 -15.74 -16.25 2.88
C CYS A 147 -14.71 -16.47 1.74
N ILE A 148 -13.83 -15.50 1.47
CA ILE A 148 -13.04 -15.47 0.23
C ILE A 148 -11.61 -16.00 0.46
N ARG A 149 -11.14 -16.84 -0.46
CA ARG A 149 -9.74 -17.28 -0.50
C ARG A 149 -9.11 -17.05 -1.87
N ILE A 150 -8.17 -16.12 -1.92
CA ILE A 150 -7.34 -15.80 -3.09
C ILE A 150 -6.03 -16.59 -2.94
N GLN A 151 -5.98 -17.78 -3.53
CA GLN A 151 -4.84 -18.69 -3.35
C GLN A 151 -4.15 -19.00 -4.68
N GLN A 152 -2.84 -18.75 -4.73
CA GLN A 152 -1.96 -19.13 -5.85
C GLN A 152 -2.42 -18.55 -7.21
N VAL A 153 -3.04 -17.38 -7.18
CA VAL A 153 -3.54 -16.66 -8.36
C VAL A 153 -3.04 -15.21 -8.40
N ASN A 154 -3.26 -14.56 -9.52
CA ASN A 154 -2.87 -13.17 -9.73
C ASN A 154 -3.94 -12.35 -10.46
N HIS A 155 -3.79 -11.02 -10.39
CA HIS A 155 -4.70 -10.04 -11.01
C HIS A 155 -6.15 -10.21 -10.53
N ILE A 156 -6.36 -9.97 -9.24
CA ILE A 156 -7.69 -10.05 -8.60
C ILE A 156 -8.11 -8.66 -8.13
N ILE A 157 -9.38 -8.30 -8.38
CA ILE A 157 -10.01 -7.10 -7.83
C ILE A 157 -11.27 -7.53 -7.07
N ILE A 158 -11.38 -7.15 -5.81
CA ILE A 158 -12.59 -7.29 -5.00
C ILE A 158 -13.08 -5.89 -4.66
N HIS A 159 -14.26 -5.52 -5.14
CA HIS A 159 -14.74 -4.14 -5.06
C HIS A 159 -16.21 -4.04 -4.64
N GLY A 160 -16.51 -3.21 -3.64
CA GLY A 160 -17.89 -2.82 -3.33
C GLY A 160 -18.74 -3.89 -2.65
N LEU A 161 -18.15 -4.78 -1.83
CA LEU A 161 -18.86 -5.86 -1.14
C LEU A 161 -18.98 -5.62 0.37
N GLY A 162 -20.08 -6.07 0.96
CA GLY A 162 -20.12 -6.39 2.39
C GLY A 162 -19.59 -7.80 2.64
N ILE A 163 -18.67 -7.98 3.59
CA ILE A 163 -18.11 -9.29 3.93
C ILE A 163 -18.08 -9.39 5.45
N HIS A 164 -18.99 -10.18 6.04
CA HIS A 164 -19.14 -10.21 7.49
C HIS A 164 -19.68 -11.53 8.01
N ASN A 165 -19.59 -11.75 9.32
CA ASN A 165 -20.02 -13.00 9.96
C ASN A 165 -19.34 -14.23 9.33
N CYS A 166 -18.07 -14.09 8.93
CA CYS A 166 -17.33 -15.17 8.31
C CYS A 166 -17.04 -16.27 9.33
N THR A 167 -17.45 -17.49 9.01
CA THR A 167 -17.31 -18.65 9.90
C THR A 167 -16.23 -19.59 9.39
N ARG A 168 -15.62 -20.35 10.30
CA ARG A 168 -14.69 -21.46 9.95
C ARG A 168 -15.27 -22.39 8.88
N GLY A 169 -14.48 -22.68 7.86
CA GLY A 169 -14.81 -23.72 6.89
C GLY A 169 -14.67 -25.10 7.48
N ARG A 170 -15.56 -25.98 7.03
CA ARG A 170 -15.54 -27.39 7.39
C ARG A 170 -14.74 -28.17 6.35
N LEU A 171 -14.20 -29.30 6.81
CA LEU A 171 -13.61 -30.29 5.94
C LEU A 171 -14.64 -30.76 4.91
N GLY A 172 -14.24 -30.77 3.63
CA GLY A 172 -15.15 -31.15 2.55
C GLY A 172 -14.55 -30.98 1.16
N MET A 173 -15.26 -31.47 0.15
CA MET A 173 -14.86 -31.32 -1.24
C MET A 173 -15.20 -29.91 -1.73
N VAL A 174 -14.26 -29.25 -2.41
CA VAL A 174 -14.42 -27.89 -2.93
C VAL A 174 -13.91 -27.84 -4.36
N ARG A 175 -14.73 -27.27 -5.25
CA ARG A 175 -14.34 -26.97 -6.62
C ARG A 175 -13.50 -25.70 -6.64
N ILE A 176 -12.23 -25.86 -7.03
CA ILE A 176 -11.24 -24.76 -7.09
C ILE A 176 -11.00 -24.26 -8.53
N SER A 177 -11.34 -25.09 -9.53
CA SER A 177 -11.26 -24.75 -10.96
C SER A 177 -12.40 -25.43 -11.73
N PRO A 178 -12.59 -25.18 -13.04
CA PRO A 178 -13.68 -25.82 -13.78
C PRO A 178 -13.54 -27.35 -13.82
N THR A 179 -12.31 -27.86 -13.75
CA THR A 179 -12.00 -29.29 -13.87
C THR A 179 -11.55 -29.95 -12.58
N VAL A 180 -11.26 -29.18 -11.53
CA VAL A 180 -10.65 -29.70 -10.29
C VAL A 180 -11.58 -29.50 -9.10
N VAL A 181 -11.85 -30.62 -8.41
CA VAL A 181 -12.48 -30.66 -7.09
C VAL A 181 -11.52 -31.35 -6.15
N GLU A 182 -11.17 -30.69 -5.06
CA GLU A 182 -10.18 -31.19 -4.10
C GLU A 182 -10.77 -31.26 -2.70
N HIS A 183 -10.18 -32.13 -1.89
CA HIS A 183 -10.50 -32.21 -0.47
C HIS A 183 -9.84 -31.05 0.26
N TRP A 184 -10.66 -30.18 0.85
CA TRP A 184 -10.21 -29.00 1.57
C TRP A 184 -10.26 -29.23 3.09
N GLY A 185 -9.17 -28.86 3.77
CA GLY A 185 -8.94 -29.16 5.19
C GLY A 185 -9.69 -28.25 6.18
N GLY A 186 -10.47 -27.28 5.69
CA GLY A 186 -11.05 -26.22 6.51
C GLY A 186 -10.10 -25.03 6.70
N HIS A 187 -10.60 -23.97 7.33
CA HIS A 187 -9.89 -22.70 7.55
C HIS A 187 -10.43 -21.98 8.79
N GLU A 188 -9.71 -20.97 9.24
CA GLU A 188 -9.93 -20.31 10.55
C GLU A 188 -11.11 -19.32 10.56
N GLY A 189 -11.58 -18.92 9.36
CA GLY A 189 -12.77 -18.09 9.16
C GLY A 189 -12.45 -16.62 8.94
N ASP A 190 -11.43 -16.32 8.13
CA ASP A 190 -11.10 -14.96 7.71
C ASP A 190 -12.12 -14.42 6.70
N ALA A 191 -12.24 -13.09 6.57
CA ALA A 191 -13.08 -12.52 5.51
C ALA A 191 -12.45 -12.66 4.13
N ILE A 192 -11.16 -12.34 4.01
CA ILE A 192 -10.37 -12.48 2.80
C ILE A 192 -8.97 -12.98 3.16
N THR A 193 -8.61 -14.18 2.71
CA THR A 193 -7.22 -14.67 2.77
C THR A 193 -6.55 -14.54 1.40
N ILE A 194 -5.39 -13.88 1.35
CA ILE A 194 -4.51 -13.76 0.17
C ILE A 194 -3.26 -14.61 0.43
N PHE A 195 -3.15 -15.73 -0.28
CA PHE A 195 -2.17 -16.77 -0.06
C PHE A 195 -1.34 -17.03 -1.32
N ALA A 196 -0.02 -16.84 -1.25
CA ALA A 196 0.90 -17.03 -2.37
C ALA A 196 0.42 -16.37 -3.68
N SER A 197 -0.10 -15.15 -3.57
CA SER A 197 -0.79 -14.44 -4.66
C SER A 197 -0.18 -13.08 -4.95
N SER A 198 -0.40 -12.55 -6.15
CA SER A 198 0.13 -11.23 -6.53
C SER A 198 -0.81 -10.38 -7.35
N HIS A 199 -0.60 -9.06 -7.33
CA HIS A 199 -1.43 -8.11 -8.08
C HIS A 199 -2.90 -8.20 -7.65
N VAL A 200 -3.14 -7.92 -6.37
CA VAL A 200 -4.48 -7.99 -5.75
C VAL A 200 -4.90 -6.61 -5.27
N TRP A 201 -6.15 -6.24 -5.52
CA TRP A 201 -6.73 -4.99 -5.06
C TRP A 201 -8.06 -5.23 -4.35
N ILE A 202 -8.13 -4.83 -3.08
CA ILE A 202 -9.34 -4.90 -2.25
C ILE A 202 -9.80 -3.46 -2.01
N ASP A 203 -10.95 -3.10 -2.56
CA ASP A 203 -11.41 -1.71 -2.62
C ASP A 203 -12.88 -1.53 -2.23
N HIS A 204 -13.23 -0.46 -1.50
CA HIS A 204 -14.63 -0.10 -1.20
C HIS A 204 -15.44 -1.24 -0.56
N CYS A 205 -14.81 -2.15 0.19
CA CYS A 205 -15.50 -3.21 0.90
C CYS A 205 -15.82 -2.81 2.35
N ASN A 206 -16.90 -3.36 2.91
CA ASN A 206 -17.25 -3.25 4.32
C ASN A 206 -17.00 -4.61 5.00
N LEU A 207 -16.06 -4.66 5.95
CA LEU A 207 -15.61 -5.89 6.60
C LEU A 207 -15.81 -5.83 8.12
N SER A 208 -16.44 -6.86 8.70
CA SER A 208 -16.68 -6.95 10.15
C SER A 208 -16.96 -8.38 10.62
N HIS A 209 -16.93 -8.64 11.93
CA HIS A 209 -17.47 -9.86 12.54
C HIS A 209 -16.98 -11.22 11.98
N SER A 210 -15.73 -11.34 11.52
CA SER A 210 -15.15 -12.64 11.16
C SER A 210 -14.77 -13.48 12.40
N THR A 211 -14.59 -14.79 12.21
CA THR A 211 -14.19 -15.70 13.29
C THR A 211 -12.71 -15.55 13.66
N ASP A 212 -11.82 -15.36 12.68
CA ASP A 212 -10.40 -15.06 12.95
C ASP A 212 -10.01 -13.66 12.51
N GLY A 213 -9.50 -13.44 11.30
CA GLY A 213 -9.12 -12.13 10.77
C GLY A 213 -10.12 -11.52 9.78
N LEU A 214 -9.99 -10.23 9.47
CA LEU A 214 -10.69 -9.68 8.28
C LEU A 214 -9.85 -9.89 7.03
N ILE A 215 -8.61 -9.40 6.98
CA ILE A 215 -7.73 -9.58 5.82
C ILE A 215 -6.38 -10.16 6.23
N ASP A 216 -6.06 -11.33 5.66
CA ASP A 216 -4.78 -11.98 5.85
C ASP A 216 -3.99 -12.02 4.55
N VAL A 217 -2.76 -11.49 4.54
CA VAL A 217 -1.83 -11.52 3.39
C VAL A 217 -0.61 -12.32 3.79
N VAL A 218 -0.46 -13.51 3.22
CA VAL A 218 0.48 -14.52 3.72
C VAL A 218 1.15 -15.30 2.59
N HIS A 219 2.18 -16.07 2.94
CA HIS A 219 2.83 -17.04 2.07
C HIS A 219 3.48 -16.44 0.82
N GLY A 220 4.25 -15.35 0.98
CA GLY A 220 4.96 -14.69 -0.11
C GLY A 220 4.05 -13.87 -1.03
N SER A 221 2.83 -13.58 -0.61
CA SER A 221 1.94 -12.69 -1.35
C SER A 221 2.52 -11.27 -1.44
N THR A 222 2.37 -10.63 -2.60
CA THR A 222 2.98 -9.30 -2.85
C THR A 222 2.20 -8.51 -3.90
N ALA A 223 2.54 -7.24 -4.12
CA ALA A 223 1.83 -6.36 -5.02
C ALA A 223 0.32 -6.28 -4.67
N VAL A 224 0.05 -5.91 -3.41
CA VAL A 224 -1.32 -5.79 -2.88
C VAL A 224 -1.63 -4.33 -2.54
N THR A 225 -2.84 -3.88 -2.88
CA THR A 225 -3.40 -2.61 -2.39
C THR A 225 -4.73 -2.88 -1.69
N ILE A 226 -4.90 -2.29 -0.51
CA ILE A 226 -6.13 -2.35 0.28
C ILE A 226 -6.57 -0.90 0.49
N SER A 227 -7.66 -0.49 -0.17
CA SER A 227 -8.07 0.91 -0.20
C SER A 227 -9.54 1.18 -0.02
N ASN A 228 -9.90 2.36 0.50
CA ASN A 228 -11.29 2.80 0.64
C ASN A 228 -12.22 1.81 1.37
N ASN A 229 -11.67 0.88 2.14
CA ASN A 229 -12.49 -0.10 2.86
C ASN A 229 -12.94 0.48 4.21
N PHE A 230 -14.04 -0.03 4.70
CA PHE A 230 -14.55 0.22 6.03
C PHE A 230 -14.41 -1.04 6.88
N PHE A 231 -13.66 -0.94 7.98
CA PHE A 231 -13.44 -2.03 8.92
C PHE A 231 -14.09 -1.67 10.25
N SER A 232 -14.90 -2.57 10.82
CA SER A 232 -15.60 -2.34 12.09
C SER A 232 -15.81 -3.62 12.87
N ASP A 233 -16.09 -3.48 14.17
CA ASP A 233 -16.58 -4.55 15.06
C ASP A 233 -15.77 -5.86 14.96
N HIS A 234 -14.47 -5.78 15.24
CA HIS A 234 -13.58 -6.94 15.08
C HIS A 234 -12.26 -6.83 15.86
N ASP A 235 -11.74 -7.97 16.33
CA ASP A 235 -10.48 -8.02 17.09
C ASP A 235 -9.25 -7.93 16.17
N LYS A 236 -9.06 -8.92 15.30
CA LYS A 236 -7.83 -9.11 14.52
C LYS A 236 -8.01 -8.61 13.09
N VAL A 237 -7.89 -7.30 12.87
CA VAL A 237 -8.30 -6.69 11.59
C VAL A 237 -7.50 -7.18 10.39
N MET A 238 -6.17 -7.02 10.40
CA MET A 238 -5.35 -7.28 9.22
C MET A 238 -3.97 -7.82 9.58
N LEU A 239 -3.67 -9.03 9.13
CA LEU A 239 -2.37 -9.67 9.31
C LEU A 239 -1.59 -9.73 8.00
N LEU A 240 -0.40 -9.14 8.00
CA LEU A 240 0.55 -9.25 6.89
C LEU A 240 1.71 -10.12 7.35
N GLY A 241 1.79 -11.36 6.88
CA GLY A 241 2.78 -12.37 7.28
C GLY A 241 2.37 -13.18 8.51
N HIS A 242 2.26 -14.50 8.34
CA HIS A 242 1.67 -15.41 9.33
C HIS A 242 2.66 -15.91 10.40
N LYS A 243 3.95 -16.04 10.04
CA LYS A 243 4.96 -16.71 10.87
C LYS A 243 6.24 -15.88 10.94
N ASP A 244 6.77 -15.74 12.15
CA ASP A 244 8.06 -15.08 12.39
C ASP A 244 9.18 -15.83 11.65
N GLY A 245 10.01 -15.11 10.89
CA GLY A 245 11.14 -15.68 10.15
C GLY A 245 10.76 -16.48 8.90
N PHE A 246 9.54 -16.35 8.39
CA PHE A 246 9.15 -16.97 7.12
C PHE A 246 9.73 -16.17 5.94
N ASP A 247 10.88 -16.62 5.43
CA ASP A 247 11.70 -15.88 4.47
C ASP A 247 10.98 -15.48 3.17
N ALA A 248 10.00 -16.27 2.71
CA ALA A 248 9.26 -15.93 1.50
C ALA A 248 8.43 -14.64 1.66
N ASP A 249 8.07 -14.23 2.89
CA ASP A 249 7.35 -12.97 3.13
C ASP A 249 8.27 -11.73 2.97
N LYS A 250 9.58 -11.88 2.77
CA LYS A 250 10.50 -10.74 2.48
C LYS A 250 10.12 -9.98 1.21
N VAL A 251 9.49 -10.65 0.25
CA VAL A 251 9.05 -10.02 -1.01
C VAL A 251 7.72 -9.28 -0.86
N MET A 252 7.02 -9.45 0.27
CA MET A 252 5.70 -8.88 0.50
C MET A 252 5.77 -7.35 0.47
N LYS A 253 4.93 -6.75 -0.38
CA LYS A 253 4.74 -5.30 -0.50
C LYS A 253 3.25 -5.00 -0.56
N VAL A 254 2.76 -4.27 0.43
CA VAL A 254 1.33 -3.95 0.60
C VAL A 254 1.15 -2.45 0.79
N THR A 255 0.19 -1.86 0.08
CA THR A 255 -0.28 -0.49 0.30
C THR A 255 -1.63 -0.52 0.98
N ILE A 256 -1.78 0.22 2.09
CA ILE A 256 -3.01 0.38 2.85
C ILE A 256 -3.33 1.87 2.84
N VAL A 257 -4.36 2.27 2.10
CA VAL A 257 -4.61 3.70 1.83
C VAL A 257 -6.09 4.09 1.80
N PHE A 258 -6.45 5.24 2.37
CA PHE A 258 -7.84 5.75 2.39
C PHE A 258 -8.87 4.85 3.08
N ASN A 259 -8.44 3.89 3.89
CA ASN A 259 -9.35 3.05 4.65
C ASN A 259 -9.86 3.80 5.89
N HIS A 260 -11.04 3.40 6.34
CA HIS A 260 -11.59 3.80 7.63
C HIS A 260 -11.62 2.59 8.56
N PHE A 261 -10.83 2.66 9.62
CA PHE A 261 -10.75 1.69 10.70
C PHE A 261 -11.55 2.19 11.90
N GLY A 262 -12.69 1.57 12.19
CA GLY A 262 -13.54 1.87 13.33
C GLY A 262 -15.02 1.89 12.95
N PRO A 263 -15.93 1.82 13.93
CA PRO A 263 -15.66 1.71 15.36
C PRO A 263 -15.35 0.27 15.81
N ASN A 264 -15.07 0.11 17.11
CA ASN A 264 -15.00 -1.18 17.82
C ASN A 264 -13.96 -2.16 17.25
N LEU A 265 -12.76 -1.65 16.97
CA LEU A 265 -11.62 -2.47 16.57
C LEU A 265 -10.66 -2.66 17.74
N VAL A 266 -10.06 -3.83 17.87
CA VAL A 266 -9.10 -4.09 18.95
C VAL A 266 -7.67 -3.83 18.48
N GLN A 267 -7.25 -4.44 17.36
CA GLN A 267 -5.85 -4.45 16.95
C GLN A 267 -5.61 -4.79 15.46
N ARG A 268 -4.33 -4.73 15.06
CA ARG A 268 -3.80 -5.20 13.76
C ARG A 268 -4.29 -4.39 12.56
N MET A 269 -4.08 -3.08 12.56
CA MET A 269 -4.47 -2.19 11.47
C MET A 269 -3.27 -1.48 10.81
N PRO A 270 -2.28 -2.18 10.22
CA PRO A 270 -2.09 -3.62 10.15
C PRO A 270 -1.21 -4.16 11.29
N ARG A 271 -1.09 -5.48 11.38
CA ARG A 271 0.06 -6.13 12.04
C ARG A 271 0.96 -6.79 11.00
N VAL A 272 2.21 -6.34 10.91
CA VAL A 272 3.15 -6.74 9.85
C VAL A 272 4.27 -7.62 10.37
N ARG A 273 4.56 -8.70 9.67
CA ARG A 273 5.71 -9.57 9.86
C ARG A 273 6.53 -9.66 8.60
N THR A 274 7.78 -9.20 8.67
CA THR A 274 8.66 -9.22 7.50
C THR A 274 8.03 -8.44 6.32
N GLY A 275 8.79 -8.16 5.26
CA GLY A 275 8.27 -7.40 4.13
C GLY A 275 8.00 -5.91 4.42
N TYR A 276 7.20 -5.30 3.55
CA TYR A 276 7.01 -3.84 3.48
C TYR A 276 5.52 -3.46 3.43
N ALA A 277 5.10 -2.55 4.31
CA ALA A 277 3.77 -1.95 4.29
C ALA A 277 3.88 -0.42 4.16
N HIS A 278 3.21 0.14 3.15
CA HIS A 278 2.94 1.58 3.07
C HIS A 278 1.54 1.84 3.60
N VAL A 279 1.43 2.54 4.74
CA VAL A 279 0.18 2.82 5.43
C VAL A 279 -0.06 4.33 5.34
N ALA A 280 -0.90 4.78 4.42
CA ALA A 280 -1.03 6.21 4.13
C ALA A 280 -2.48 6.71 4.13
N SER A 281 -2.72 7.91 4.66
CA SER A 281 -4.02 8.59 4.54
C SER A 281 -5.24 7.75 4.99
N ASN A 282 -5.05 6.88 5.98
CA ASN A 282 -6.15 6.14 6.60
C ASN A 282 -6.68 6.90 7.81
N ARG A 283 -7.95 6.64 8.15
CA ARG A 283 -8.61 7.16 9.34
C ARG A 283 -8.79 6.05 10.37
N TYR A 284 -8.40 6.29 11.61
CA TYR A 284 -8.52 5.37 12.74
C TYR A 284 -9.39 6.01 13.82
N ASP A 285 -10.59 5.47 14.03
CA ASP A 285 -11.58 5.92 14.99
C ASP A 285 -11.65 4.94 16.17
N GLY A 286 -10.57 4.94 16.97
CA GLY A 286 -10.43 4.14 18.19
C GLY A 286 -9.84 2.75 17.97
N TRP A 287 -9.09 2.28 18.97
CA TRP A 287 -8.62 0.90 19.09
C TRP A 287 -8.50 0.49 20.56
N GLU A 288 -8.77 -0.77 20.87
CA GLU A 288 -8.70 -1.27 22.26
C GLU A 288 -7.29 -1.68 22.69
N LEU A 289 -6.37 -1.99 21.75
CA LEU A 289 -5.01 -2.42 22.09
C LEU A 289 -3.91 -1.63 21.35
N TYR A 290 -3.86 -1.67 20.02
CA TYR A 290 -2.97 -0.82 19.20
C TYR A 290 -3.51 -0.69 17.78
N ALA A 291 -3.14 0.39 17.07
CA ALA A 291 -3.47 0.54 15.65
C ALA A 291 -2.50 -0.28 14.78
N ILE A 292 -1.25 0.16 14.67
CA ILE A 292 -0.23 -0.41 13.79
C ILE A 292 0.76 -1.23 14.62
N GLY A 293 0.99 -2.48 14.24
CA GLY A 293 1.89 -3.39 14.96
C GLY A 293 2.91 -4.08 14.05
N GLY A 294 4.02 -4.54 14.63
CA GLY A 294 5.03 -5.30 13.89
C GLY A 294 5.84 -6.30 14.72
N SER A 295 6.24 -7.41 14.09
CA SER A 295 7.26 -8.35 14.59
C SER A 295 8.16 -8.86 13.46
N SER A 296 9.35 -9.39 13.79
CA SER A 296 10.29 -9.94 12.78
C SER A 296 10.75 -8.95 11.69
N ASN A 297 11.17 -7.75 12.13
CA ASN A 297 11.79 -6.71 11.31
C ASN A 297 11.01 -6.33 10.03
N PRO A 298 9.74 -5.91 10.15
CA PRO A 298 9.01 -5.34 9.02
C PRO A 298 9.49 -3.92 8.72
N THR A 299 9.27 -3.47 7.49
CA THR A 299 9.35 -2.05 7.15
C THR A 299 7.94 -1.48 7.06
N ILE A 300 7.61 -0.51 7.90
CA ILE A 300 6.31 0.15 7.90
C ILE A 300 6.53 1.65 7.67
N LEU A 301 6.05 2.15 6.54
CA LEU A 301 5.99 3.57 6.24
C LEU A 301 4.57 4.06 6.53
N SER A 302 4.35 4.69 7.69
CA SER A 302 3.13 5.44 7.98
C SER A 302 3.26 6.83 7.35
N GLU A 303 2.22 7.37 6.69
CA GLU A 303 2.24 8.75 6.16
C GLU A 303 0.84 9.39 6.14
N GLY A 304 0.65 10.50 6.85
CA GLY A 304 -0.57 11.32 6.75
C GLY A 304 -1.84 10.60 7.20
N ASN A 305 -1.72 9.65 8.12
CA ASN A 305 -2.86 8.97 8.74
C ASN A 305 -3.50 9.87 9.80
N TYR A 306 -4.81 9.73 10.01
CA TYR A 306 -5.54 10.41 11.07
C TYR A 306 -5.87 9.41 12.19
N TYR A 307 -5.34 9.65 13.39
CA TYR A 307 -5.55 8.78 14.55
C TYR A 307 -6.40 9.49 15.61
N HIS A 308 -7.55 8.91 15.92
CA HIS A 308 -8.41 9.31 17.03
C HIS A 308 -8.47 8.15 18.05
N ALA A 309 -7.59 8.21 19.05
CA ALA A 309 -7.50 7.17 20.08
C ALA A 309 -8.70 7.18 21.03
N LEU A 310 -9.01 6.03 21.64
CA LEU A 310 -9.94 5.96 22.78
C LEU A 310 -9.32 6.67 23.99
N ASP A 311 -10.16 7.14 24.91
CA ASP A 311 -9.68 7.77 26.15
C ASP A 311 -9.22 6.73 27.19
N ASN A 312 -8.23 5.93 26.81
CA ASN A 312 -7.55 4.99 27.68
C ASN A 312 -6.03 5.27 27.63
N PRO A 313 -5.43 5.83 28.70
CA PRO A 313 -4.00 6.15 28.74
C PRO A 313 -3.05 4.99 28.39
N GLN A 314 -3.46 3.74 28.62
CA GLN A 314 -2.62 2.57 28.37
C GLN A 314 -2.49 2.21 26.89
N THR A 315 -3.39 2.72 26.04
CA THR A 315 -3.48 2.37 24.61
C THR A 315 -3.44 3.60 23.71
N LYS A 316 -3.06 4.77 24.24
CA LYS A 316 -2.90 6.02 23.47
C LYS A 316 -1.81 5.93 22.41
N GLU A 317 -0.79 5.11 22.63
CA GLU A 317 0.22 4.85 21.61
C GLU A 317 -0.38 4.02 20.46
N CYS A 318 -0.28 4.56 19.25
CA CYS A 318 -0.83 3.90 18.06
C CYS A 318 0.06 2.74 17.56
N LEU A 319 1.33 2.72 17.98
CA LEU A 319 2.37 1.82 17.46
C LEU A 319 2.75 0.76 18.50
N LEU A 320 2.85 -0.50 18.07
CA LEU A 320 3.40 -1.59 18.89
C LEU A 320 4.54 -2.32 18.15
N SER A 321 5.74 -2.30 18.74
CA SER A 321 6.87 -3.14 18.30
C SER A 321 7.28 -4.15 19.35
N LYS A 322 7.42 -5.41 18.93
CA LYS A 322 8.02 -6.48 19.76
C LYS A 322 9.45 -6.87 19.33
N ALA A 323 10.06 -6.16 18.37
CA ALA A 323 11.38 -6.49 17.83
C ALA A 323 12.38 -5.32 17.98
N LYS A 324 13.62 -5.62 18.40
CA LYS A 324 14.70 -4.64 18.64
C LYS A 324 15.13 -3.79 17.43
N SER A 325 14.61 -4.01 16.23
CA SER A 325 15.02 -3.30 15.00
C SER A 325 13.87 -2.86 14.09
N THR A 326 12.64 -2.68 14.59
CA THR A 326 11.60 -2.03 13.77
C THR A 326 12.00 -0.59 13.47
N HIS A 327 12.28 -0.29 12.21
CA HIS A 327 12.55 1.08 11.78
C HIS A 327 11.21 1.76 11.49
N PHE A 328 10.68 2.47 12.50
CA PHE A 328 9.71 3.53 12.24
C PHE A 328 10.51 4.78 11.90
N PRO A 329 10.43 5.32 10.67
CA PRO A 329 10.97 6.64 10.42
C PRO A 329 10.32 7.62 11.42
N PRO A 330 11.07 8.55 12.01
CA PRO A 330 10.54 9.46 13.01
C PRO A 330 9.43 10.31 12.37
N GLN A 331 8.19 10.02 12.72
CA GLN A 331 7.04 10.84 12.37
C GLN A 331 6.23 11.13 13.64
N HIS A 332 5.85 12.40 13.79
CA HIS A 332 5.16 12.96 14.95
C HIS A 332 3.66 12.61 15.01
N ASP A 333 3.21 11.58 14.30
CA ASP A 333 1.79 11.38 13.95
C ASP A 333 0.95 10.72 15.07
N CYS A 334 1.56 10.23 16.14
CA CYS A 334 0.85 9.49 17.20
C CYS A 334 0.38 10.37 18.38
N VAL A 335 0.38 11.70 18.25
CA VAL A 335 -0.12 12.61 19.29
C VAL A 335 -1.52 13.09 18.93
N ASN A 336 -2.46 12.86 19.85
CA ASN A 336 -3.86 13.25 19.77
C ASN A 336 -4.04 14.67 19.17
N LEU A 337 -4.66 14.76 17.98
CA LEU A 337 -4.94 16.02 17.28
C LEU A 337 -5.99 16.90 17.98
N GLN A 338 -6.54 16.49 19.13
CA GLN A 338 -7.48 17.31 19.90
C GLN A 338 -6.89 18.63 20.43
N THR A 339 -5.57 18.86 20.35
CA THR A 339 -4.93 20.10 20.84
C THR A 339 -4.17 20.92 19.79
N LEU A 340 -4.28 20.63 18.49
CA LEU A 340 -3.64 21.45 17.46
C LEU A 340 -4.66 22.35 16.74
N PRO A 341 -4.50 23.69 16.75
CA PRO A 341 -5.32 24.57 15.92
C PRO A 341 -5.07 24.24 14.44
N GLN A 342 -6.15 24.20 13.66
CA GLN A 342 -6.15 23.80 12.26
C GLN A 342 -5.06 24.51 11.44
N LEU A 343 -3.98 23.79 11.17
CA LEU A 343 -2.98 24.19 10.18
C LEU A 343 -3.13 23.26 8.97
N LYS A 344 -3.63 23.85 7.88
CA LYS A 344 -3.48 23.31 6.54
C LYS A 344 -1.99 23.19 6.24
N THR A 345 -1.45 21.98 6.26
CA THR A 345 -0.14 21.71 5.67
C THR A 345 -0.19 20.41 4.89
N SER A 346 -0.27 20.53 3.56
CA SER A 346 0.24 19.50 2.66
C SER A 346 1.76 19.50 2.76
N VAL A 347 2.36 18.38 3.13
CA VAL A 347 3.81 18.21 3.09
C VAL A 347 4.10 16.95 2.29
N SER A 348 4.51 17.15 1.04
CA SER A 348 5.22 16.18 0.22
C SER A 348 6.71 16.33 0.53
N VAL A 349 7.37 15.24 0.93
CA VAL A 349 8.84 15.17 0.93
C VAL A 349 9.26 13.86 0.28
N SER A 350 9.44 13.92 -1.04
CA SER A 350 10.32 13.00 -1.77
C SER A 350 11.75 13.53 -1.70
N THR A 351 12.71 12.59 -1.81
CA THR A 351 14.17 12.76 -1.97
C THR A 351 14.95 13.27 -0.77
N TYR A 352 15.63 12.35 -0.07
CA TYR A 352 17.04 12.46 0.34
C TYR A 352 17.49 11.08 0.83
N TRP A 353 18.26 10.33 0.02
CA TRP A 353 19.26 9.31 0.41
C TRP A 353 19.99 8.83 -0.86
N VAL A 354 20.76 9.70 -1.47
CA VAL A 354 21.95 9.34 -2.27
C VAL A 354 23.04 10.30 -1.79
N LEU A 355 24.22 9.75 -1.47
CA LEU A 355 25.37 10.35 -0.77
C LEU A 355 25.44 10.10 0.74
N GLN A 356 25.59 8.82 1.10
CA GLN A 356 26.51 8.45 2.17
C GLN A 356 27.14 7.10 1.84
N GLN A 357 28.01 7.10 0.82
CA GLN A 357 28.89 5.96 0.54
C GLN A 357 30.26 6.40 -0.02
N VAL A 358 30.75 7.56 0.42
CA VAL A 358 32.16 7.95 0.28
C VAL A 358 32.57 8.60 1.60
N ASP A 359 32.90 7.76 2.58
CA ASP A 359 33.83 8.04 3.70
C ASP A 359 33.89 6.84 4.67
N ALA A 360 33.93 5.63 4.11
CA ALA A 360 34.29 4.41 4.83
C ALA A 360 35.16 3.56 3.89
N GLY A 361 36.35 4.08 3.58
CA GLY A 361 37.25 3.48 2.61
C GLY A 361 38.65 4.06 2.62
N PHE A 362 39.17 4.46 3.78
CA PHE A 362 40.60 4.75 3.98
C PHE A 362 40.99 4.51 5.46
N SER A 363 40.84 3.28 5.93
CA SER A 363 41.49 2.82 7.17
C SER A 363 41.79 1.32 7.13
N ALA A 364 42.41 0.86 6.04
CA ALA A 364 42.94 -0.50 5.96
C ALA A 364 43.96 -0.60 4.82
N LEU A 365 45.06 0.16 4.90
CA LEU A 365 46.29 -0.06 4.12
C LEU A 365 47.38 0.89 4.61
N GLU A 366 47.97 0.58 5.77
CA GLU A 366 49.36 0.95 6.13
C GLU A 366 49.80 0.27 7.45
N GLN A 367 49.56 -1.04 7.57
CA GLN A 367 50.33 -1.91 8.47
C GLN A 367 51.26 -2.77 7.62
N THR A 368 52.26 -2.15 7.01
CA THR A 368 53.50 -2.79 6.58
C THR A 368 54.47 -1.68 6.18
N PHE A 369 55.71 -1.78 6.67
CA PHE A 369 56.86 -0.88 6.47
C PHE A 369 57.01 0.27 7.48
N GLY A 370 58.13 0.25 8.21
CA GLY A 370 58.61 1.46 8.91
C GLY A 370 59.38 1.27 10.21
N SER A 371 60.18 0.21 10.38
CA SER A 371 61.26 0.27 11.38
C SER A 371 62.32 1.27 10.91
N MET A 372 62.62 2.29 11.70
CA MET A 372 63.98 2.75 12.06
C MET A 372 64.04 4.24 12.43
N SER A 373 64.88 4.49 13.42
CA SER A 373 65.65 5.70 13.73
C SER A 373 65.08 6.77 14.67
N HIS A 374 65.76 6.85 15.82
CA HIS A 374 65.85 7.92 16.82
C HIS A 374 66.35 9.26 16.26
N PHE A 375 65.95 10.39 16.86
CA PHE A 375 66.81 11.46 17.43
C PHE A 375 65.98 12.62 18.05
N PHE A 376 66.13 12.83 19.38
CA PHE A 376 66.08 14.02 20.30
C PHE A 376 65.43 15.41 19.93
N PRO A 377 65.15 16.34 20.91
CA PRO A 377 63.81 16.90 21.19
C PRO A 377 63.77 18.47 21.39
N LEU A 378 62.72 18.96 22.09
CA LEU A 378 62.53 20.26 22.80
C LEU A 378 61.78 21.41 22.08
N GLY A 379 60.87 22.06 22.82
CA GLY A 379 60.42 23.44 22.54
C GLY A 379 59.01 23.79 23.02
N SER A 380 58.88 24.83 23.85
CA SER A 380 57.75 25.15 24.73
C SER A 380 56.87 26.33 24.30
N LEU A 381 55.69 26.42 24.94
CA LEU A 381 55.00 27.61 25.49
C LEU A 381 54.61 28.83 24.60
N ALA A 382 53.30 29.08 24.62
CA ALA A 382 52.61 30.33 25.02
C ALA A 382 52.51 31.58 24.11
N ALA A 383 51.26 32.08 24.10
CA ALA A 383 50.77 33.46 23.98
C ALA A 383 50.59 34.11 22.58
N ARG A 384 49.33 34.49 22.27
CA ARG A 384 48.86 35.89 22.33
C ARG A 384 47.38 36.04 21.96
N LYS A 385 46.73 36.99 22.64
CA LYS A 385 45.30 37.38 22.59
C LYS A 385 45.24 38.87 22.21
N ARG A 386 44.20 39.26 21.45
CA ARG A 386 43.64 40.61 21.17
C ARG A 386 44.37 41.57 20.21
N LEU A 387 43.68 41.99 19.15
CA LEU A 387 43.05 43.32 18.92
C LEU A 387 42.29 43.24 17.57
N LEU A 388 41.03 43.67 17.40
CA LEU A 388 40.63 45.05 17.11
C LEU A 388 39.10 45.25 17.28
N LEU A 389 38.75 46.44 17.75
CA LEU A 389 37.42 46.96 18.07
C LEU A 389 36.77 47.73 16.90
N GLY A 390 35.43 47.77 16.93
CA GLY A 390 34.59 48.93 16.55
C GLY A 390 33.92 48.83 15.19
N GLY A 391 32.62 49.09 15.01
CA GLY A 391 31.60 49.66 15.89
C GLY A 391 30.73 50.59 15.07
N ALA A 392 29.44 50.28 14.89
CA ALA A 392 28.39 51.24 14.54
C ALA A 392 27.01 50.57 14.68
N ALA A 393 26.28 50.99 15.69
CA ALA A 393 24.84 50.74 15.82
C ALA A 393 24.10 52.04 15.45
N VAL A 394 23.04 51.94 14.64
CA VAL A 394 21.98 52.96 14.56
C VAL A 394 20.63 52.23 14.63
N LYS A 395 19.71 52.87 15.34
CA LYS A 395 18.49 52.36 15.99
C LYS A 395 17.34 51.98 15.05
N SER A 396 16.48 51.15 15.65
CA SER A 396 15.09 50.83 15.34
C SER A 396 14.15 52.00 15.01
N SER A 397 13.31 51.75 14.02
CA SER A 397 11.85 52.00 14.03
C SER A 397 11.19 50.99 13.11
#